data_AF-A0A7X2PQM3-F1
#
_entry.id   AF-A0A7X2PQM3-F1
#
_cell.length_a   1.000
_cell.length_b   1.000
_cell.length_c   1.000
_cell.angle_alpha   90.00
_cell.angle_beta   90.00
_cell.angle_gamma   90.00
#
_symmetry.space_group_name_H-M   'P 1'
#
loop_
_entity.id
_entity.type
_entity.pdbx_description
1 polymer ?
#
loop_
_entity_poly.entity_id
_entity_poly.type
_entity_poly.pdbx_seq_one_letter_code
_entity_poly.pdbx_strand_id
1 'polypeptide(L)'
;MKFFYDNFVDAPGFLDAGHAAKVPKHLEECIGQLAMAVWKGAPVLVEYRLIEIPLLQLVHGAVTLNGKPATVIWLTDMTAGVISITQNAFTGEMLFARLTVTPVKAGAPN
;
A
#
# COMPACT_ATOMS: atom_id res chain seq x y z
N MET A 1 -6.70 7.64 -26.74
CA MET A 1 -6.01 7.09 -25.55
C MET A 1 -6.85 7.51 -24.36
N LYS A 2 -7.59 6.58 -23.74
CA LYS A 2 -8.46 6.89 -22.59
C LYS A 2 -7.60 6.76 -21.34
N PHE A 3 -7.38 7.84 -20.58
CA PHE A 3 -6.60 7.77 -19.34
C PHE A 3 -7.45 7.18 -18.22
N PHE A 4 -6.78 6.51 -17.27
CA PHE A 4 -7.38 5.93 -16.07
C PHE A 4 -8.23 6.95 -15.27
N TYR A 5 -7.84 8.22 -15.28
CA TYR A 5 -8.53 9.29 -14.55
C TYR A 5 -9.77 9.86 -15.25
N ASP A 6 -9.96 9.64 -16.56
CA ASP A 6 -11.02 10.28 -17.33
C ASP A 6 -12.39 9.58 -17.20
N ASN A 7 -12.45 8.37 -16.64
CA ASN A 7 -13.68 7.56 -16.58
C ASN A 7 -13.99 7.03 -15.17
N PHE A 8 -13.23 7.44 -14.16
CA PHE A 8 -13.34 6.86 -12.82
C PHE A 8 -14.68 7.22 -12.18
N VAL A 9 -15.16 8.45 -12.35
CA VAL A 9 -16.44 8.92 -11.78
C VAL A 9 -17.67 8.53 -12.61
N ASP A 10 -17.48 8.18 -13.88
CA ASP A 10 -18.55 7.95 -14.86
C ASP A 10 -19.02 6.49 -14.92
N ALA A 11 -18.30 5.56 -14.28
CA ALA A 11 -18.72 4.16 -14.20
C ALA A 11 -19.79 3.99 -13.09
N PRO A 12 -21.03 3.56 -13.43
CA PRO A 12 -22.05 3.28 -12.43
C PRO A 12 -21.55 2.27 -11.40
N GLY A 13 -21.65 2.60 -10.11
CA GLY A 13 -21.16 1.77 -9.01
C GLY A 13 -19.70 2.00 -8.63
N PHE A 14 -18.96 2.90 -9.29
CA PHE A 14 -17.57 3.18 -8.93
C PHE A 14 -17.43 3.78 -7.52
N LEU A 15 -18.31 4.72 -7.15
CA LEU A 15 -18.37 5.26 -5.79
C LEU A 15 -18.75 4.20 -4.73
N ASP A 16 -19.50 3.17 -5.13
CA ASP A 16 -19.87 2.04 -4.27
C ASP A 16 -18.79 0.94 -4.26
N ALA A 17 -17.88 0.94 -5.24
CA ALA A 17 -16.92 -0.13 -5.45
C ALA A 17 -15.84 -0.16 -4.36
N GLY A 18 -15.54 0.99 -3.75
CA GLY A 18 -14.54 1.06 -2.70
C GLY A 18 -14.95 1.88 -1.49
N HIS A 19 -14.52 1.46 -0.32
CA HIS A 19 -14.77 2.14 0.94
C HIS A 19 -13.48 2.35 1.73
N ALA A 20 -13.50 3.32 2.65
CA ALA A 20 -12.39 3.52 3.57
C ALA A 20 -12.06 2.20 4.29
N ALA A 21 -10.77 1.89 4.37
CA ALA A 21 -10.28 0.63 4.90
C ALA A 21 -9.30 0.85 6.04
N LYS A 22 -9.36 -0.06 7.02
CA LYS A 22 -8.27 -0.23 7.98
C LYS A 22 -7.10 -0.91 7.26
N VAL A 23 -5.88 -0.63 7.70
CA VAL A 23 -4.69 -1.31 7.17
C VAL A 23 -4.79 -2.82 7.45
N PRO A 24 -4.66 -3.70 6.43
CA PRO A 24 -4.52 -5.13 6.67
C PRO A 24 -3.26 -5.41 7.49
N LYS A 25 -3.35 -6.30 8.49
CA LYS A 25 -2.23 -6.59 9.41
C LYS A 25 -0.93 -6.97 8.67
N HIS A 26 -1.05 -7.83 7.67
CA HIS A 26 0.09 -8.25 6.84
C HIS A 26 0.70 -7.10 6.04
N LEU A 27 -0.12 -6.17 5.57
CA LEU A 27 0.37 -4.98 4.89
C LEU A 27 1.13 -4.08 5.86
N GLU A 28 0.58 -3.87 7.06
CA GLU A 28 1.20 -3.09 8.13
C GLU A 28 2.56 -3.66 8.53
N GLU A 29 2.66 -4.98 8.72
CA GLU A 29 3.92 -5.69 9.02
C GLU A 29 4.96 -5.50 7.90
N CYS A 30 4.56 -5.68 6.64
CA CYS A 30 5.46 -5.48 5.49
C CYS A 30 5.95 -4.04 5.39
N ILE A 31 5.06 -3.05 5.57
CA ILE A 31 5.44 -1.64 5.52
C ILE A 31 6.35 -1.29 6.71
N GLY A 32 6.10 -1.84 7.90
CA GLY A 32 6.98 -1.69 9.05
C GLY A 32 8.39 -2.21 8.78
N GLN A 33 8.52 -3.41 8.22
CA GLN A 33 9.83 -3.97 7.84
C GLN A 33 10.54 -3.15 6.77
N LEU A 34 9.82 -2.73 5.73
CA LEU A 34 10.35 -1.84 4.70
C LEU A 34 10.83 -0.52 5.31
N ALA A 35 10.03 0.08 6.19
CA ALA A 35 10.35 1.33 6.85
C ALA A 35 11.65 1.20 7.68
N MET A 36 11.81 0.12 8.45
CA MET A 36 13.06 -0.15 9.16
C MET A 36 14.25 -0.29 8.20
N ALA A 37 14.08 -0.94 7.05
CA ALA A 37 15.15 -1.09 6.06
C ALA A 37 15.55 0.27 5.43
N VAL A 38 14.58 1.07 5.02
CA VAL A 38 14.82 2.38 4.39
C VAL A 38 15.41 3.39 5.36
N TRP A 39 14.97 3.38 6.62
CA TRP A 39 15.45 4.29 7.67
C TRP A 39 16.50 3.67 8.61
N LYS A 40 17.15 2.57 8.20
CA LYS A 40 18.27 1.94 8.93
C LYS A 40 17.98 1.66 10.41
N GLY A 41 16.77 1.18 10.70
CA GLY A 41 16.32 0.80 12.04
C GLY A 41 15.81 1.96 12.90
N ALA A 42 15.79 3.20 12.40
CA ALA A 42 15.15 4.29 13.11
C ALA A 42 13.62 4.08 13.18
N PRO A 43 12.95 4.45 14.28
CA PRO A 43 11.50 4.46 14.35
C PRO A 43 10.90 5.27 13.20
N VAL A 44 9.85 4.74 12.58
CA VAL A 44 9.13 5.40 11.49
C VAL A 44 7.68 5.58 11.89
N LEU A 45 7.22 6.82 11.92
CA LEU A 45 5.79 7.12 12.00
C LEU A 45 5.16 6.77 10.66
N VAL A 46 4.16 5.88 10.69
CA VAL A 46 3.41 5.47 9.50
C VAL A 46 1.96 5.86 9.66
N GLU A 47 1.44 6.60 8.68
CA GLU A 47 0.03 6.99 8.61
C GLU A 47 -0.60 6.47 7.33
N TYR A 48 -1.84 6.00 7.43
CA TYR A 48 -2.55 5.33 6.35
C TYR A 48 -3.85 6.05 6.00
N ARG A 49 -4.12 6.18 4.69
CA ARG A 49 -5.43 6.56 4.14
C ARG A 49 -5.74 5.62 2.99
N LEU A 50 -6.46 4.54 3.29
CA LEU A 50 -6.65 3.42 2.38
C LEU A 50 -8.11 3.28 1.97
N ILE A 51 -8.28 2.79 0.74
CA ILE A 51 -9.55 2.39 0.15
C ILE A 51 -9.42 0.90 -0.19
N GLU A 52 -10.40 0.12 0.22
CA GLU A 52 -10.56 -1.27 -0.19
C GLU A 52 -11.60 -1.35 -1.29
N ILE A 53 -11.33 -2.15 -2.32
CA ILE A 53 -12.24 -2.52 -3.40
C ILE A 53 -12.44 -4.04 -3.34
N PRO A 54 -13.45 -4.53 -2.59
CA PRO A 54 -13.60 -5.96 -2.28
C PRO A 54 -13.74 -6.84 -3.52
N LEU A 55 -14.46 -6.36 -4.55
CA LEU A 55 -14.67 -7.10 -5.80
C LEU A 55 -13.35 -7.41 -6.53
N LEU A 56 -12.34 -6.56 -6.34
CA LEU A 56 -11.02 -6.71 -6.97
C LEU A 56 -9.98 -7.30 -6.02
N GLN A 57 -10.35 -7.67 -4.79
CA GLN A 57 -9.41 -8.11 -3.75
C GLN A 57 -8.23 -7.14 -3.61
N LEU A 58 -8.53 -5.83 -3.59
CA LEU A 58 -7.55 -4.76 -3.72
C LEU A 58 -7.71 -3.76 -2.57
N VAL A 59 -6.59 -3.38 -1.97
CA VAL A 59 -6.46 -2.21 -1.10
C VAL A 59 -5.45 -1.26 -1.72
N HIS A 60 -5.79 0.01 -1.82
CA HIS A 60 -4.86 1.02 -2.31
C HIS A 60 -5.03 2.35 -1.58
N GLY A 61 -4.01 3.20 -1.61
CA GLY A 61 -4.15 4.54 -1.06
C GLY A 61 -2.84 5.21 -0.66
N ALA A 62 -3.00 6.33 0.03
CA ALA A 62 -1.89 7.14 0.49
C ALA A 62 -1.32 6.58 1.79
N VAL A 63 0.01 6.58 1.88
CA VAL A 63 0.77 6.25 3.08
C VAL A 63 1.73 7.40 3.33
N THR A 64 1.97 7.77 4.58
CA THR A 64 3.03 8.72 4.93
C THR A 64 4.02 8.03 5.84
N LEU A 65 5.31 8.07 5.51
CA LEU A 65 6.39 7.47 6.29
C LEU A 65 7.39 8.57 6.71
N ASN A 66 7.44 8.91 8.01
CA ASN A 66 8.25 10.04 8.51
C ASN A 66 8.06 11.33 7.70
N GLY A 67 6.80 11.66 7.39
CA GLY A 67 6.44 12.83 6.59
C GLY A 67 6.69 12.70 5.09
N LYS A 68 7.27 11.59 4.61
CA LYS A 68 7.45 11.32 3.18
C LYS A 68 6.19 10.71 2.57
N PRO A 69 5.58 11.33 1.53
CA PRO A 69 4.42 10.78 0.85
C PRO A 69 4.75 9.48 0.12
N ALA A 70 3.84 8.52 0.22
CA ALA A 70 3.90 7.24 -0.46
C ALA A 70 2.51 6.82 -0.95
N THR A 71 2.49 5.85 -1.87
CA THR A 71 1.26 5.24 -2.39
C THR A 71 1.45 3.74 -2.42
N VAL A 72 0.44 3.01 -1.97
CA VAL A 72 0.43 1.55 -1.92
C VAL A 72 -0.68 0.97 -2.77
N ILE A 73 -0.40 -0.17 -3.38
CA ILE A 73 -1.35 -1.07 -4.04
C ILE A 73 -1.10 -2.45 -3.45
N TRP A 74 -2.14 -3.08 -2.90
CA TRP A 74 -2.08 -4.33 -2.16
C TRP A 74 -3.20 -5.28 -2.59
N LEU A 75 -2.84 -6.46 -3.07
CA LEU A 75 -3.74 -7.53 -3.43
C LEU A 75 -3.95 -8.43 -2.21
N THR A 76 -5.17 -8.45 -1.68
CA THR A 76 -5.51 -9.10 -0.41
C THR A 76 -5.50 -10.62 -0.51
N ASP A 77 -5.89 -11.17 -1.66
CA ASP A 77 -5.92 -12.60 -1.95
C ASP A 77 -4.51 -13.18 -2.18
N MET A 78 -3.61 -12.40 -2.76
CA MET A 78 -2.22 -12.79 -3.02
C MET A 78 -1.27 -12.45 -1.88
N THR A 79 -1.71 -11.64 -0.90
CA THR A 79 -0.86 -11.07 0.15
C THR A 79 0.42 -10.42 -0.40
N ALA A 80 0.25 -9.66 -1.48
CA ALA A 80 1.34 -9.06 -2.24
C ALA A 80 0.96 -7.68 -2.74
N GLY A 81 1.94 -6.83 -3.02
CA GLY A 81 1.69 -5.48 -3.46
C GLY A 81 2.96 -4.72 -3.82
N VAL A 82 2.78 -3.43 -4.04
CA VAL A 82 3.85 -2.48 -4.34
C VAL A 82 3.62 -1.19 -3.58
N ILE A 83 4.71 -0.53 -3.22
CA ILE A 83 4.69 0.81 -2.63
C ILE A 83 5.71 1.70 -3.33
N SER A 84 5.32 2.93 -3.60
CA SER A 84 6.20 3.99 -4.09
C SER A 84 6.34 5.06 -3.01
N ILE A 85 7.56 5.39 -2.61
CA ILE A 85 7.88 6.36 -1.56
C ILE A 85 8.65 7.52 -2.19
N THR A 86 8.17 8.74 -2.01
CA THR A 86 8.88 9.94 -2.45
C THR A 86 10.15 10.11 -1.62
N GLN A 87 11.34 10.09 -2.24
CA GLN A 87 12.59 10.34 -1.54
C GLN A 87 12.94 11.82 -1.51
N ASN A 88 12.72 12.50 -2.63
CA ASN A 88 12.94 13.94 -2.78
C ASN A 88 11.87 14.53 -3.71
N ALA A 89 10.99 15.36 -3.14
CA ALA A 89 9.88 15.98 -3.86
C ALA A 89 10.32 17.02 -4.90
N PHE A 90 11.50 17.63 -4.75
CA PHE A 90 12.02 18.63 -5.68
C PHE A 90 12.61 18.01 -6.94
N THR A 91 13.24 16.83 -6.81
CA THR A 91 13.86 16.11 -7.93
C THR A 91 12.95 15.04 -8.52
N GLY A 92 11.84 14.71 -7.86
CA GLY A 92 10.94 13.62 -8.26
C GLY A 92 11.55 12.23 -8.01
N GLU A 93 12.57 12.12 -7.16
CA GLU A 93 13.19 10.84 -6.83
C GLU A 93 12.21 9.98 -6.02
N MET A 94 12.00 8.74 -6.48
CA MET A 94 11.09 7.77 -5.88
C MET A 94 11.83 6.48 -5.56
N LEU A 95 11.50 5.89 -4.42
CA LEU A 95 11.85 4.52 -4.09
C LEU A 95 10.64 3.62 -4.35
N PHE A 96 10.85 2.53 -5.08
CA PHE A 96 9.83 1.51 -5.32
C PHE A 96 10.20 0.24 -4.60
N ALA A 97 9.25 -0.35 -3.89
CA ALA A 97 9.44 -1.62 -3.22
C ALA A 97 8.27 -2.57 -3.51
N ARG A 98 8.61 -3.85 -3.69
CA ARG A 98 7.63 -4.94 -3.71
C ARG A 98 7.36 -5.39 -2.29
N LEU A 99 6.09 -5.56 -1.96
CA LEU A 99 5.62 -6.14 -0.71
C LEU A 99 5.14 -7.56 -1.01
N THR A 100 5.68 -8.55 -0.32
CA THR A 100 5.25 -9.95 -0.47
C THR A 100 5.35 -10.64 0.87
N VAL A 101 4.26 -11.27 1.30
CA VAL A 101 4.25 -12.11 2.50
C VAL A 101 4.37 -13.55 2.05
N THR A 102 5.41 -14.22 2.54
CA THR A 102 5.50 -15.67 2.42
C THR A 102 4.80 -16.26 3.64
N PRO A 103 3.75 -17.08 3.48
CA PRO A 103 3.16 -17.78 4.60
C PRO A 103 4.24 -18.59 5.31
N VAL A 104 4.44 -18.36 6.61
CA VAL A 104 5.25 -19.26 7.43
C VAL A 104 4.53 -20.61 7.36
N LYS A 105 5.20 -21.65 6.85
CA LYS A 105 4.63 -23.00 6.68
C LYS A 105 3.69 -23.35 7.83
N ALA A 106 2.48 -23.79 7.51
CA ALA A 106 1.59 -24.42 8.47
C ALA A 106 2.35 -25.57 9.17
N GLY A 107 2.70 -25.39 10.46
CA GLY A 107 3.38 -26.41 11.26
C GLY A 107 4.59 -26.00 12.10
N ALA A 108 4.99 -24.72 12.18
CA ALA A 108 6.00 -24.30 13.16
C ALA A 108 5.35 -23.98 14.52
N PRO A 109 5.77 -24.58 15.65
CA PRO A 109 5.18 -24.33 16.96
C PRO A 109 5.51 -22.90 17.44
N ASN A 110 4.52 -22.26 18.06
CA ASN A 110 4.63 -20.99 18.76
C ASN A 110 5.61 -21.08 19.94
#